data_AF-A0A948RIP7-F1
#
_entry.id   AF-A0A948RIP7-F1
#
_cell.length_a   1.000
_cell.length_b   1.000
_cell.length_c   1.000
_cell.angle_alpha   90.00
_cell.angle_beta   90.00
_cell.angle_gamma   90.00
#
_symmetry.space_group_name_H-M   'P 1'
#
loop_
_entity.id
_entity.type
_entity.pdbx_description
1 polymer ?
#
loop_
_entity_poly.entity_id
_entity_poly.type
_entity_poly.pdbx_seq_one_letter_code
_entity_poly.pdbx_strand_id
1 'polypeptide(L)'
;GPDDNDFGVICRYQDTGNFYILMISSDGYAAIGKYEGGNNQLISADNMQKVDGITPGAATNHLRADCIGSELKLYVNDNLVATATDSSFTSGDVGLMAGTFDTAGTDILFDNFYVYKP
;
A
#
# COMPACT_ATOMS: atom_id res chain seq x y z
N GLY A 1 -3.00 12.26 -13.30
CA GLY A 1 -2.19 11.43 -14.21
C GLY A 1 -3.02 10.30 -14.80
N PRO A 2 -2.40 9.30 -15.43
CA PRO A 2 -3.01 8.01 -15.76
C PRO A 2 -3.54 7.29 -14.51
N ASP A 3 -4.55 6.44 -14.68
CA ASP A 3 -5.12 5.65 -13.57
C ASP A 3 -4.32 4.36 -13.27
N ASP A 4 -3.47 3.94 -14.20
CA ASP A 4 -2.50 2.86 -14.02
C ASP A 4 -1.29 3.38 -13.24
N ASN A 5 -1.43 3.35 -11.91
CA ASN A 5 -0.48 3.92 -10.95
C ASN A 5 -0.50 3.12 -9.65
N ASP A 6 0.40 3.41 -8.73
CA ASP A 6 0.31 2.86 -7.38
C ASP A 6 0.51 3.95 -6.34
N PHE A 7 -0.21 3.81 -5.24
CA PHE A 7 -0.05 4.68 -4.09
C PHE A 7 -0.53 4.01 -2.81
N GLY A 8 0.05 4.40 -1.70
CA GLY A 8 -0.29 3.75 -0.45
C GLY A 8 0.54 4.15 0.75
N VAL A 9 0.48 3.30 1.76
CA VAL A 9 1.07 3.51 3.08
C VAL A 9 2.21 2.51 3.28
N ILE A 10 3.37 3.03 3.66
CA ILE A 10 4.54 2.25 4.05
C ILE A 10 4.45 1.93 5.54
N CYS A 11 4.68 0.67 5.89
CA CYS A 11 4.82 0.18 7.25
C CYS A 11 6.23 -0.36 7.50
N ARG A 12 6.72 -0.12 8.73
CA ARG A 12 7.96 -0.72 9.25
C ARG A 12 9.16 -0.44 8.35
N TYR A 13 9.25 0.81 7.89
CA TYR A 13 10.37 1.28 7.10
C TYR A 13 11.65 1.26 7.92
N GLN A 14 12.65 0.53 7.46
CA GLN A 14 13.98 0.48 8.06
C GLN A 14 14.97 1.29 7.22
N ASP A 15 14.93 1.08 5.90
CA ASP A 15 15.71 1.80 4.90
C ASP A 15 15.07 1.61 3.51
N THR A 16 15.68 2.17 2.47
CA THR A 16 15.16 2.14 1.09
C THR A 16 15.07 0.74 0.47
N GLY A 17 15.68 -0.26 1.10
CA GLY A 17 15.64 -1.66 0.66
C GLY A 17 14.77 -2.56 1.53
N ASN A 18 14.24 -2.07 2.66
CA ASN A 18 13.61 -2.89 3.69
C ASN A 18 12.37 -2.21 4.30
N PHE A 19 11.18 -2.57 3.80
CA PHE A 19 9.88 -2.07 4.27
C PHE A 19 8.70 -2.89 3.73
N TYR A 20 7.51 -2.72 4.32
CA TYR A 20 6.25 -3.15 3.68
C TYR A 20 5.53 -1.98 3.04
N ILE A 21 4.84 -2.23 1.94
CA ILE A 21 3.96 -1.28 1.28
C ILE A 21 2.56 -1.88 1.14
N LEU A 22 1.54 -1.14 1.57
CA LEU A 22 0.14 -1.50 1.37
C LEU A 22 -0.45 -0.46 0.41
N MET A 23 -0.76 -0.88 -0.81
CA MET A 23 -0.99 0.01 -1.94
C MET A 23 -2.26 -0.33 -2.72
N ILE A 24 -2.81 0.72 -3.34
CA ILE A 24 -3.87 0.62 -4.33
C ILE A 24 -3.46 1.31 -5.63
N SER A 25 -4.18 1.01 -6.69
CA SER A 25 -4.13 1.70 -7.97
C SER A 25 -5.45 2.45 -8.22
N SER A 26 -5.38 3.57 -8.95
CA SER A 26 -6.55 4.39 -9.28
C SER A 26 -7.54 3.67 -10.20
N ASP A 27 -7.15 2.56 -10.84
CA ASP A 27 -8.02 1.71 -11.65
C ASP A 27 -8.72 0.58 -10.86
N GLY A 28 -8.55 0.53 -9.53
CA GLY A 28 -9.31 -0.34 -8.63
C GLY A 28 -8.61 -1.64 -8.21
N TYR A 29 -7.28 -1.66 -8.24
CA TYR A 29 -6.48 -2.80 -7.80
C TYR A 29 -5.80 -2.53 -6.46
N ALA A 30 -5.54 -3.59 -5.70
CA ALA A 30 -4.83 -3.53 -4.42
C ALA A 30 -3.79 -4.64 -4.28
N ALA A 31 -2.75 -4.39 -3.49
CA ALA A 31 -1.83 -5.40 -3.01
C ALA A 31 -1.09 -4.98 -1.75
N ILE A 32 -0.47 -5.96 -1.10
CA ILE A 32 0.55 -5.75 -0.08
C ILE A 32 1.88 -6.28 -0.63
N GLY A 33 2.90 -5.44 -0.60
CA GLY A 33 4.26 -5.77 -1.02
C GLY A 33 5.26 -5.69 0.12
N LYS A 34 6.40 -6.35 -0.09
CA LYS A 34 7.58 -6.32 0.76
C LYS A 34 8.79 -5.94 -0.10
N TYR A 35 9.53 -4.94 0.35
CA TYR A 35 10.89 -4.69 -0.10
C TYR A 35 11.84 -5.35 0.88
N GLU A 36 12.68 -6.28 0.42
CA GLU A 36 13.69 -6.96 1.24
C GLU A 36 15.01 -7.04 0.47
N GLY A 37 16.05 -6.39 0.99
CA GLY A 37 17.32 -6.24 0.29
C GLY A 37 17.19 -5.54 -1.07
N GLY A 38 16.23 -4.62 -1.22
CA GLY A 38 15.96 -3.89 -2.46
C GLY A 38 15.13 -4.66 -3.49
N ASN A 39 14.74 -5.91 -3.22
CA ASN A 39 13.86 -6.67 -4.08
C ASN A 39 12.40 -6.44 -3.68
N ASN A 40 11.56 -6.11 -4.65
CA ASN A 40 10.12 -6.00 -4.46
C ASN A 40 9.45 -7.36 -4.65
N GLN A 41 8.58 -7.74 -3.72
CA GLN A 41 7.76 -8.93 -3.79
C GLN A 41 6.33 -8.62 -3.32
N LEU A 42 5.33 -9.01 -4.09
CA LEU A 42 3.94 -9.04 -3.60
C LEU A 42 3.75 -10.23 -2.66
N ILE A 43 3.16 -9.97 -1.49
CA ILE A 43 2.96 -10.96 -0.43
C ILE A 43 1.48 -11.20 -0.09
N SER A 44 0.56 -10.41 -0.65
CA SER A 44 -0.89 -10.67 -0.56
C SER A 44 -1.40 -11.62 -1.65
N ALA A 45 -0.75 -11.63 -2.83
CA ALA A 45 -1.10 -12.43 -4.01
C ALA A 45 0.04 -12.37 -5.05
N ASP A 46 -0.02 -13.18 -6.10
CA ASP A 46 0.97 -13.21 -7.19
C ASP A 46 1.00 -11.92 -8.02
N ASN A 47 -0.13 -11.20 -8.09
CA ASN A 47 -0.31 -9.95 -8.81
C ASN A 47 -1.22 -9.02 -7.99
N MET A 48 -1.28 -7.73 -8.32
CA MET A 48 -2.32 -6.86 -7.78
C MET A 48 -3.70 -7.41 -8.16
N GLN A 49 -4.63 -7.39 -7.21
CA GLN A 49 -5.96 -7.94 -7.40
C GLN A 49 -6.96 -6.81 -7.57
N LYS A 50 -7.88 -6.97 -8.51
CA LYS A 50 -9.04 -6.08 -8.61
C LYS A 50 -9.92 -6.33 -7.40
N VAL A 51 -10.28 -5.27 -6.68
CA VAL A 51 -11.06 -5.38 -5.44
C VAL A 51 -12.27 -4.45 -5.49
N ASP A 52 -13.35 -4.91 -4.86
CA ASP A 52 -14.45 -4.04 -4.54
C ASP A 52 -14.06 -3.14 -3.35
N GLY A 53 -14.52 -1.89 -3.33
CA GLY A 53 -14.26 -0.94 -2.24
C GLY A 53 -13.29 0.20 -2.59
N ILE A 54 -12.53 0.09 -3.68
CA ILE A 54 -11.81 1.23 -4.26
C ILE A 54 -12.76 1.98 -5.21
N THR A 55 -12.85 3.30 -5.04
CA THR A 55 -13.53 4.17 -6.00
C THR A 55 -12.52 4.61 -7.07
N PRO A 56 -12.67 4.23 -8.35
CA PRO A 56 -11.65 4.49 -9.36
C PRO A 56 -11.51 5.96 -9.79
N GLY A 57 -10.45 6.24 -10.56
CA GLY A 57 -10.14 7.53 -11.14
C GLY A 57 -9.68 8.54 -10.09
N ALA A 58 -10.11 9.80 -10.22
CA ALA A 58 -9.71 10.90 -9.33
C ALA A 58 -10.52 10.97 -8.02
N ALA A 59 -11.22 9.91 -7.63
CA ALA A 59 -12.01 9.88 -6.41
C ALA A 59 -11.13 9.79 -5.16
N THR A 60 -11.59 10.41 -4.07
CA THR A 60 -10.94 10.27 -2.77
C THR A 60 -11.24 8.89 -2.18
N ASN A 61 -10.19 8.17 -1.79
CA ASN A 61 -10.28 6.91 -1.07
C ASN A 61 -9.63 7.06 0.31
N HIS A 62 -10.27 6.53 1.35
CA HIS A 62 -9.71 6.49 2.70
C HIS A 62 -8.92 5.20 2.90
N LEU A 63 -7.59 5.30 3.05
CA LEU A 63 -6.70 4.17 3.25
C LEU A 63 -6.38 4.00 4.73
N ARG A 64 -6.37 2.75 5.20
CA ARG A 64 -5.85 2.38 6.52
C ARG A 64 -5.02 1.11 6.42
N ALA A 65 -3.80 1.17 6.96
CA ALA A 65 -2.91 0.03 7.07
C ALA A 65 -2.78 -0.41 8.54
N ASP A 66 -3.22 -1.62 8.84
CA ASP A 66 -3.00 -2.24 10.15
C ASP A 66 -1.78 -3.17 10.04
N CYS A 67 -0.69 -2.83 10.73
CA CYS A 67 0.57 -3.57 10.70
C CYS A 67 0.89 -4.10 12.11
N ILE A 68 0.15 -5.11 12.57
CA ILE A 68 0.12 -5.59 13.97
C ILE A 68 0.68 -7.02 14.06
N GLY A 69 1.73 -7.23 14.86
CA GLY A 69 2.38 -8.55 14.95
C GLY A 69 2.95 -8.98 13.60
N SER A 70 2.59 -10.14 13.09
CA SER A 70 2.94 -10.57 11.72
C SER A 70 1.85 -10.24 10.68
N GLU A 71 0.73 -9.66 11.10
CA GLU A 71 -0.42 -9.41 10.23
C GLU A 71 -0.32 -8.02 9.60
N LEU A 72 -0.52 -7.96 8.29
CA LEU A 72 -0.61 -6.76 7.49
C LEU A 72 -2.00 -6.73 6.84
N LYS A 73 -2.76 -5.66 7.06
CA LYS A 73 -4.12 -5.52 6.50
C LYS A 73 -4.30 -4.14 5.88
N LEU A 74 -4.81 -4.12 4.65
CA LEU A 74 -5.16 -2.91 3.94
C LEU A 74 -6.68 -2.76 3.91
N TYR A 75 -7.17 -1.62 4.39
CA TYR A 75 -8.55 -1.21 4.26
C TYR A 75 -8.66 -0.02 3.32
N VAL A 76 -9.71 -0.02 2.51
CA VAL A 76 -10.09 1.10 1.64
C VAL A 76 -11.56 1.40 1.84
N ASN A 77 -11.87 2.65 2.18
CA ASN A 77 -13.25 3.09 2.48
C ASN A 77 -13.93 2.15 3.49
N ASP A 78 -13.19 1.80 4.55
CA ASP A 78 -13.56 0.88 5.64
C ASP A 78 -13.77 -0.59 5.23
N ASN A 79 -13.53 -0.96 3.97
CA ASN A 79 -13.57 -2.35 3.51
C ASN A 79 -12.17 -2.97 3.58
N LEU A 80 -12.06 -4.18 4.14
CA LEU A 80 -10.82 -4.94 4.08
C LEU A 80 -10.60 -5.46 2.66
N VAL A 81 -9.54 -4.99 1.98
CA VAL A 81 -9.28 -5.34 0.57
C VAL A 81 -8.07 -6.24 0.36
N ALA A 82 -7.11 -6.25 1.29
CA ALA A 82 -5.96 -7.15 1.23
C ALA A 82 -5.44 -7.52 2.61
N THR A 83 -4.90 -8.74 2.72
CA THR A 83 -4.23 -9.26 3.91
C THR A 83 -2.96 -9.99 3.54
N ALA A 84 -1.96 -9.95 4.40
CA ALA A 84 -0.75 -10.77 4.31
C ALA A 84 -0.22 -11.09 5.71
N THR A 85 0.51 -12.20 5.83
CA THR A 85 1.21 -12.59 7.06
C THR A 85 2.70 -12.68 6.77
N ASP A 86 3.51 -11.81 7.36
CA ASP A 86 4.96 -11.79 7.22
C ASP A 86 5.61 -11.20 8.48
N SER A 87 6.77 -11.74 8.87
CA SER A 87 7.48 -11.34 10.09
C SER A 87 8.92 -10.90 9.86
N SER A 88 9.33 -10.62 8.61
CA SER A 88 10.66 -10.12 8.28
C SER A 88 10.96 -8.80 9.00
N PHE A 89 9.99 -7.88 9.07
CA PHE A 89 10.13 -6.60 9.77
C PHE A 89 9.07 -6.49 10.86
N THR A 90 9.48 -6.12 12.07
CA THR A 90 8.57 -6.01 13.24
C THR A 90 8.40 -4.58 13.74
N SER A 91 9.27 -3.67 13.32
CA SER A 91 9.26 -2.25 13.68
C SER A 91 9.97 -1.42 12.61
N GLY A 92 9.71 -0.11 12.62
CA GLY A 92 10.29 0.87 11.73
C GLY A 92 9.39 2.09 11.63
N ASP A 93 9.77 3.02 10.76
CA ASP A 93 8.99 4.23 10.49
C ASP A 93 7.79 3.93 9.58
N VAL A 94 6.97 4.95 9.37
CA VAL A 94 5.82 4.92 8.46
C VAL A 94 6.00 5.98 7.40
N GLY A 95 5.39 5.76 6.24
CA GLY A 95 5.53 6.68 5.11
C GLY A 95 4.39 6.57 4.11
N LEU A 96 4.50 7.37 3.05
CA LEU A 96 3.57 7.38 1.93
C LEU A 96 4.36 7.13 0.64
N MET A 97 3.72 6.52 -0.34
CA MET A 97 4.32 6.21 -1.62
C MET A 97 3.34 6.54 -2.74
N ALA A 98 3.87 7.04 -3.85
CA ALA A 98 3.16 7.19 -5.10
C ALA A 98 4.14 6.88 -6.25
N GLY A 99 3.67 6.13 -7.24
CA GLY A 99 4.46 5.69 -8.37
C GLY A 99 3.62 5.52 -9.63
N THR A 100 4.32 5.29 -10.73
CA THR A 100 3.75 5.01 -12.05
C THR A 100 4.30 3.69 -12.55
N PHE A 101 3.52 3.00 -13.38
CA PHE A 101 4.00 1.87 -14.17
C PHE A 101 4.49 2.36 -15.54
N ASP A 102 3.83 1.93 -16.62
CA ASP A 102 4.28 2.16 -18.00
C ASP A 102 4.14 3.62 -18.44
N THR A 103 3.17 4.35 -17.90
CA THR A 103 2.90 5.74 -18.29
C THR A 103 3.32 6.72 -17.19
N ALA A 104 4.30 7.57 -17.51
CA ALA A 104 4.77 8.61 -16.59
C ALA A 104 3.73 9.72 -16.35
N GLY A 105 3.90 10.45 -15.25
CA GLY A 105 3.07 11.61 -14.90
C GLY A 105 1.87 11.27 -14.03
N THR A 106 2.10 10.71 -12.84
CA THR A 106 1.09 10.59 -11.79
C THR A 106 1.14 11.77 -10.83
N ASP A 107 -0.01 12.14 -10.30
CA ASP A 107 -0.16 13.12 -9.23
C ASP A 107 -1.12 12.51 -8.20
N ILE A 108 -0.62 12.27 -6.98
CA ILE A 108 -1.39 11.70 -5.88
C ILE A 108 -1.33 12.68 -4.71
N LEU A 109 -2.50 13.05 -4.19
CA LEU A 109 -2.64 13.96 -3.05
C LEU A 109 -3.02 13.17 -1.81
N PHE A 110 -2.27 13.37 -0.73
CA PHE A 110 -2.55 12.80 0.57
C PHE A 110 -2.99 13.90 1.53
N ASP A 111 -4.01 13.62 2.34
CA ASP A 111 -4.50 14.49 3.40
C ASP A 111 -4.91 13.63 4.61
N ASN A 112 -5.00 14.23 5.80
CA ASN A 112 -5.44 13.57 7.03
C ASN A 112 -4.59 12.33 7.40
N PHE A 113 -3.27 12.47 7.34
CA PHE A 113 -2.35 11.39 7.72
C PHE A 113 -2.21 11.27 9.24
N TYR A 114 -2.67 10.13 9.79
CA TYR A 114 -2.58 9.81 11.21
C TYR A 114 -1.88 8.47 11.43
N VAL A 115 -1.16 8.38 12.55
CA VAL A 115 -0.39 7.20 12.93
C VAL A 115 -0.67 6.89 14.39
N TYR A 116 -1.09 5.66 14.68
CA TYR A 116 -1.37 5.19 16.03
C TYR A 116 -0.48 4.00 16.35
N LYS A 117 0.05 3.97 17.58
CA LYS A 117 0.68 2.76 18.10
C LYS A 117 -0.44 1.78 18.49
N PRO A 118 -0.31 0.48 18.13
CA PRO A 118 -1.22 -0.56 18.60
C PRO A 118 -1.27 -0.67 20.13
#